data_AF-A0A836RTU1-F1
#
_entry.id   AF-A0A836RTU1-F1
#
_cell.length_a   1.000
_cell.length_b   1.000
_cell.length_c   1.000
_cell.angle_alpha   90.00
_cell.angle_beta   90.00
_cell.angle_gamma   90.00
#
_symmetry.space_group_name_H-M   'P 1'
#
loop_
_entity.id
_entity.type
_entity.pdbx_description
1 polymer ?
#
loop_
_entity_poly.entity_id
_entity_poly.type
_entity_poly.pdbx_seq_one_letter_code
_entity_poly.pdbx_strand_id
1 'polypeptide(L)'
;MNRLFIKIVFCYIFGMTPLLAQKMEGPVILRAGNCRIQDGLQRTQDDTVNLAIKSTLNMRTAIPFAGTVLLMQETEKNGTSFTKGSQPTPSLSQQAEPKSVGKAFLYSLLLPGAGQYYTESRNSAVLFLGAEALLWLGMVGNNLYADHLVDEYKTYAVQHAGVSAAGKDKDYWISIGKYDDIYSYNEQRRRERRFDEVYSENAYYYWSWDSKTNRYSYDRSRLQANEIADREVYFWGAIALNHLASAIHALAMARKYNKALQQEGMSWDFRLESRPPHNGNGYLGVAINARF
;
A
#
# COMPACT_ATOMS: atom_id res chain seq x y z
N MET A 1 -13.79 13.78 5.36
CA MET A 1 -12.38 14.07 5.00
C MET A 1 -11.57 12.87 4.48
N ASN A 2 -11.87 11.60 4.82
CA ASN A 2 -10.99 10.46 4.48
C ASN A 2 -11.03 9.94 3.02
N ARG A 3 -12.08 10.21 2.24
CA ARG A 3 -12.15 9.68 0.86
C ARG A 3 -11.42 10.53 -0.18
N LEU A 4 -11.11 11.79 0.15
CA LEU A 4 -10.43 12.72 -0.75
C LEU A 4 -8.91 12.50 -0.74
N PHE A 5 -8.34 12.22 0.44
CA PHE A 5 -6.91 11.99 0.61
C PHE A 5 -6.42 10.72 -0.12
N ILE A 6 -7.24 9.66 -0.10
CA ILE A 6 -6.94 8.39 -0.80
C ILE A 6 -6.96 8.58 -2.32
N LYS A 7 -7.87 9.40 -2.85
CA LYS A 7 -7.93 9.70 -4.29
C LYS A 7 -6.75 10.55 -4.76
N ILE A 8 -6.29 11.49 -3.94
CA ILE A 8 -5.16 12.38 -4.28
C ILE A 8 -3.85 11.59 -4.33
N VAL A 9 -3.62 10.68 -3.38
CA VAL A 9 -2.43 9.81 -3.37
C VAL A 9 -2.44 8.83 -4.55
N PHE A 10 -3.61 8.31 -4.94
CA PHE A 10 -3.72 7.41 -6.10
C PHE A 10 -3.51 8.14 -7.44
N CYS A 11 -3.95 9.40 -7.56
CA CYS A 11 -3.75 10.21 -8.77
C CYS A 11 -2.28 10.61 -9.00
N TYR A 12 -1.51 10.85 -7.93
CA TYR A 12 -0.12 11.31 -8.04
C TYR A 12 0.87 10.19 -8.41
N ILE A 13 0.55 8.93 -8.07
CA ILE A 13 1.42 7.77 -8.34
C ILE A 13 1.29 7.27 -9.80
N PHE A 14 0.15 7.51 -10.46
CA PHE A 14 -0.15 6.96 -11.79
C PHE A 14 -0.22 7.98 -12.94
N GLY A 15 0.18 9.24 -12.72
CA GLY A 15 0.37 10.21 -13.82
C GLY A 15 -0.87 10.54 -14.65
N MET A 16 -2.08 10.44 -14.09
CA MET A 16 -3.31 10.86 -14.79
C MET A 16 -3.65 12.31 -14.45
N THR A 17 -3.54 13.17 -15.46
CA THR A 17 -4.06 14.54 -15.46
C THR A 17 -5.57 14.56 -15.23
N PRO A 18 -6.10 15.38 -14.31
CA PRO A 18 -7.55 15.50 -14.12
C PRO A 18 -8.17 16.33 -15.24
N LEU A 19 -9.01 15.70 -16.05
CA LEU A 19 -9.88 16.40 -17.01
C LEU A 19 -10.90 17.25 -16.24
N LEU A 20 -10.99 18.52 -16.65
CA LEU A 20 -11.83 19.59 -16.13
C LEU A 20 -13.27 19.16 -15.78
N ALA A 21 -13.65 19.30 -14.50
CA ALA A 21 -15.05 19.23 -14.09
C ALA A 21 -15.71 20.60 -14.34
N GLN A 22 -16.58 20.63 -15.35
CA GLN A 22 -17.35 21.79 -15.76
C GLN A 22 -18.45 22.10 -14.73
N LYS A 23 -18.53 23.39 -14.36
CA LYS A 23 -19.50 24.00 -13.45
C LYS A 23 -20.91 23.88 -14.04
N MET A 24 -21.81 23.17 -13.36
CA MET A 24 -23.25 23.17 -13.64
C MET A 24 -23.97 23.77 -12.43
N GLU A 25 -24.46 24.99 -12.59
CA GLU A 25 -25.30 25.72 -11.62
C GLU A 25 -26.75 25.21 -11.73
N GLY A 26 -27.35 24.81 -10.60
CA GLY A 26 -28.77 24.47 -10.50
C GLY A 26 -29.14 23.80 -9.17
N PRO A 27 -30.34 24.06 -8.60
CA PRO A 27 -30.73 23.52 -7.30
C PRO A 27 -31.01 22.01 -7.39
N VAL A 28 -30.30 21.22 -6.59
CA VAL A 28 -30.54 19.78 -6.46
C VAL A 28 -31.73 19.55 -5.53
N ILE A 29 -32.89 19.29 -6.14
CA ILE A 29 -34.07 18.76 -5.46
C ILE A 29 -33.83 17.26 -5.23
N LEU A 30 -33.60 16.86 -3.98
CA LEU A 30 -33.56 15.44 -3.60
C LEU A 30 -34.99 14.88 -3.58
N ARG A 31 -35.41 14.24 -4.68
CA ARG A 31 -36.56 13.33 -4.70
C ARG A 31 -36.15 11.99 -4.11
N ALA A 32 -36.69 11.64 -2.95
CA ALA A 32 -36.66 10.27 -2.44
C ALA A 32 -37.63 9.41 -3.25
N GLY A 33 -37.10 8.45 -4.02
CA GLY A 33 -37.89 7.52 -4.82
C GLY A 33 -38.52 6.41 -3.97
N ASN A 34 -39.84 6.24 -4.17
CA ASN A 34 -40.67 5.04 -4.04
C ASN A 34 -40.52 4.14 -2.79
N CYS A 35 -40.88 4.66 -1.62
CA CYS A 35 -41.44 3.82 -0.56
C CYS A 35 -42.97 3.88 -0.66
N ARG A 36 -43.60 2.77 -1.07
CA ARG A 36 -45.06 2.61 -1.09
C ARG A 36 -45.43 1.77 0.13
N ILE A 37 -45.97 2.41 1.17
CA ILE A 37 -46.60 1.71 2.29
C ILE A 37 -47.99 1.28 1.80
N GLN A 38 -48.25 -0.02 1.70
CA GLN A 38 -49.61 -0.54 1.64
C GLN A 38 -50.04 -0.87 3.07
N ASP A 39 -50.93 -0.05 3.62
CA ASP A 39 -51.66 -0.39 4.84
C ASP A 39 -52.59 -1.57 4.54
N GLY A 40 -52.23 -2.73 5.08
CA GLY A 40 -53.04 -3.93 5.09
C GLY A 40 -53.01 -4.52 6.49
N LEU A 41 -53.75 -3.93 7.42
CA LEU A 41 -54.04 -4.52 8.73
C LEU A 41 -54.88 -5.78 8.54
N GLN A 42 -54.23 -6.95 8.57
CA GLN A 42 -54.90 -8.22 8.81
C GLN A 42 -54.50 -8.70 10.20
N ARG A 43 -55.47 -8.70 11.11
CA ARG A 43 -55.33 -9.12 12.51
C ARG A 43 -55.32 -10.64 12.56
N THR A 44 -54.17 -11.25 12.83
CA THR A 44 -54.08 -12.67 13.19
C THR A 44 -53.81 -12.79 14.69
N GLN A 45 -54.65 -13.58 15.35
CA GLN A 45 -54.59 -13.94 16.75
C GLN A 45 -53.35 -14.84 16.99
N ASP A 46 -52.23 -14.23 17.35
CA ASP A 46 -51.13 -14.75 18.17
C ASP A 46 -49.92 -13.82 18.01
N ASP A 47 -49.38 -13.33 19.14
CA ASP A 47 -48.37 -12.26 19.21
C ASP A 47 -47.01 -12.69 18.64
N THR A 48 -46.77 -12.51 17.34
CA THR A 48 -45.42 -12.35 16.76
C THR A 48 -45.44 -11.44 15.52
N VAL A 49 -44.59 -10.41 15.49
CA VAL A 49 -44.36 -9.57 14.29
C VAL A 49 -43.03 -9.99 13.67
N ASN A 50 -43.08 -10.65 12.51
CA ASN A 50 -41.88 -10.98 11.73
C ASN A 50 -41.64 -9.91 10.66
N LEU A 51 -40.51 -9.19 10.77
CA LEU A 51 -40.04 -8.27 9.74
C LEU A 51 -38.98 -8.97 8.86
N ALA A 52 -39.39 -9.46 7.69
CA ALA A 52 -38.47 -10.04 6.73
C ALA A 52 -38.06 -9.00 5.67
N ILE A 53 -36.80 -8.58 5.67
CA ILE A 53 -36.21 -7.77 4.59
C ILE A 53 -35.36 -8.71 3.73
N LYS A 54 -35.85 -9.04 2.53
CA LYS A 54 -35.03 -9.68 1.48
C LYS A 54 -34.59 -8.62 0.48
N SER A 55 -33.28 -8.46 0.28
CA SER A 55 -32.72 -7.74 -0.86
C SER A 55 -31.96 -8.73 -1.76
N THR A 56 -32.30 -8.73 -3.05
CA THR A 56 -31.58 -9.49 -4.09
C THR A 56 -30.98 -8.48 -5.06
N LEU A 57 -29.66 -8.53 -5.26
CA LEU A 57 -29.01 -7.76 -6.31
C LEU A 57 -28.60 -8.69 -7.45
N ASN A 58 -29.22 -8.49 -8.62
CA ASN A 58 -28.77 -9.06 -9.90
C ASN A 58 -27.76 -8.09 -10.52
N MET A 59 -26.58 -8.57 -10.92
CA MET A 59 -25.72 -7.82 -11.83
C MET A 59 -25.06 -8.76 -12.85
N ARG A 60 -25.64 -8.80 -14.06
CA ARG A 60 -24.98 -9.26 -15.28
C ARG A 60 -24.37 -8.04 -15.96
N THR A 61 -23.05 -8.03 -16.13
CA THR A 61 -22.32 -7.92 -17.42
C THR A 61 -20.82 -7.87 -17.13
N ALA A 62 -20.06 -8.68 -17.87
CA ALA A 62 -18.63 -8.94 -17.73
C ALA A 62 -17.86 -8.38 -18.94
N ILE A 63 -16.62 -7.89 -18.75
CA ILE A 63 -15.50 -7.94 -19.72
C ILE A 63 -14.17 -7.99 -18.91
N PRO A 64 -13.13 -8.74 -19.34
CA PRO A 64 -12.10 -9.29 -18.45
C PRO A 64 -10.77 -8.52 -18.46
N PHE A 65 -10.03 -8.56 -17.36
CA PHE A 65 -8.58 -8.44 -17.40
C PHE A 65 -7.96 -9.45 -16.45
N ALA A 66 -7.13 -10.33 -17.01
CA ALA A 66 -6.46 -11.41 -16.30
C ALA A 66 -5.43 -10.84 -15.32
N GLY A 67 -5.59 -11.22 -14.06
CA GLY A 67 -4.71 -10.82 -12.97
C GLY A 67 -5.28 -11.38 -11.68
N THR A 68 -4.96 -12.63 -11.41
CA THR A 68 -5.48 -13.46 -10.32
C THR A 68 -5.26 -12.78 -8.97
N VAL A 69 -6.26 -12.01 -8.52
CA VAL A 69 -6.40 -11.60 -7.12
C VAL A 69 -7.25 -12.66 -6.44
N LEU A 70 -6.62 -13.34 -5.47
CA LEU A 70 -7.21 -14.34 -4.60
C LEU A 70 -8.52 -13.80 -3.97
N LEU A 71 -9.67 -14.24 -4.48
CA LEU A 71 -10.98 -13.93 -3.90
C LEU A 71 -11.17 -14.76 -2.63
N MET A 72 -11.30 -14.08 -1.48
CA MET A 72 -11.88 -14.71 -0.29
C MET A 72 -13.38 -14.92 -0.53
N GLN A 73 -13.77 -16.19 -0.49
CA GLN A 73 -15.15 -16.67 -0.50
C GLN A 73 -15.76 -16.44 0.89
N GLU A 74 -16.87 -15.71 0.97
CA GLU A 74 -17.66 -15.57 2.19
C GLU A 74 -18.63 -16.75 2.28
N THR A 75 -18.47 -17.59 3.31
CA THR A 75 -19.39 -18.70 3.57
C THR A 75 -20.59 -18.20 4.35
N GLU A 76 -21.76 -18.10 3.71
CA GLU A 76 -23.04 -17.98 4.42
C GLU A 76 -23.32 -19.25 5.23
N LYS A 77 -23.43 -19.13 6.56
CA LYS A 77 -24.08 -20.14 7.40
C LYS A 77 -25.39 -19.58 7.92
N ASN A 78 -26.48 -20.04 7.32
CA ASN A 78 -27.86 -19.77 7.71
C ASN A 78 -28.36 -20.92 8.59
N GLY A 79 -28.94 -20.62 9.76
CA GLY A 79 -29.57 -21.61 10.64
C GLY A 79 -29.43 -21.31 12.14
N THR A 80 -30.30 -20.47 12.69
CA THR A 80 -30.49 -20.32 14.15
C THR A 80 -31.62 -21.23 14.63
N SER A 81 -31.26 -22.35 15.23
CA SER A 81 -32.17 -23.15 16.08
C SER A 81 -32.07 -22.64 17.53
N PHE A 82 -33.19 -22.19 18.09
CA PHE A 82 -33.27 -21.89 19.53
C PHE A 82 -33.42 -23.19 20.32
N THR A 83 -32.35 -23.63 20.98
CA THR A 83 -32.41 -24.67 22.01
C THR A 83 -32.45 -24.02 23.40
N LYS A 84 -33.45 -24.41 24.19
CA LYS A 84 -33.73 -23.95 25.54
C LYS A 84 -32.73 -24.56 26.54
N GLY A 85 -32.11 -23.70 27.34
CA GLY A 85 -31.65 -24.01 28.70
C GLY A 85 -30.38 -24.85 28.86
N SER A 86 -29.23 -24.17 28.96
CA SER A 86 -28.11 -24.61 29.80
C SER A 86 -27.45 -23.38 30.40
N GLN A 87 -27.22 -23.43 31.70
CA GLN A 87 -26.60 -22.40 32.54
C GLN A 87 -25.37 -21.75 31.87
N PRO A 88 -25.15 -20.42 32.02
CA PRO A 88 -23.92 -19.81 31.57
C PRO A 88 -22.77 -20.31 32.45
N THR A 89 -22.01 -21.27 31.94
CA THR A 89 -20.61 -21.45 32.36
C THR A 89 -19.92 -20.09 32.19
N PRO A 90 -19.19 -19.57 33.19
CA PRO A 90 -18.46 -18.32 33.03
C PRO A 90 -17.35 -18.57 32.01
N SER A 91 -17.62 -18.28 30.74
CA SER A 91 -16.56 -18.04 29.77
C SER A 91 -15.73 -16.93 30.36
N LEU A 92 -14.43 -17.16 30.61
CA LEU A 92 -13.49 -16.08 30.88
C LEU A 92 -13.69 -15.05 29.77
N SER A 93 -14.42 -13.98 30.06
CA SER A 93 -14.42 -12.77 29.27
C SER A 93 -12.99 -12.25 29.40
N GLN A 94 -12.15 -12.62 28.44
CA GLN A 94 -10.83 -12.06 28.30
C GLN A 94 -11.06 -10.59 27.99
N GLN A 95 -11.13 -9.77 29.04
CA GLN A 95 -11.32 -8.33 28.91
C GLN A 95 -10.19 -7.84 28.02
N ALA A 96 -10.55 -7.34 26.84
CA ALA A 96 -9.56 -6.92 25.87
C ALA A 96 -8.82 -5.69 26.43
N GLU A 97 -7.54 -5.89 26.73
CA GLU A 97 -6.69 -4.87 27.34
C GLU A 97 -6.30 -3.79 26.32
N PRO A 98 -6.22 -2.52 26.74
CA PRO A 98 -5.78 -1.43 25.87
C PRO A 98 -4.35 -1.68 25.36
N LYS A 99 -4.12 -1.38 24.09
CA LYS A 99 -2.84 -1.57 23.41
C LYS A 99 -1.98 -0.32 23.55
N SER A 100 -0.66 -0.50 23.64
CA SER A 100 0.28 0.63 23.73
C SER A 100 0.45 1.30 22.36
N VAL A 101 0.12 2.59 22.30
CA VAL A 101 0.24 3.40 21.08
C VAL A 101 1.70 3.55 20.63
N GLY A 102 2.63 3.73 21.58
CA GLY A 102 4.05 3.84 21.26
C GLY A 102 4.64 2.54 20.70
N LYS A 103 4.24 1.39 21.25
CA LYS A 103 4.67 0.09 20.72
C LYS A 103 4.15 -0.13 19.29
N ALA A 104 2.88 0.18 19.04
CA ALA A 104 2.30 0.07 17.70
C ALA A 104 3.07 0.93 16.68
N PHE A 105 3.40 2.17 17.04
CA PHE A 105 4.21 3.05 16.19
C PHE A 105 5.59 2.45 15.89
N LEU A 106 6.34 2.07 16.93
CA LEU A 106 7.71 1.57 16.78
C LEU A 106 7.76 0.26 15.98
N TYR A 107 6.82 -0.65 16.20
CA TYR A 107 6.75 -1.89 15.42
C TYR A 107 6.57 -1.62 13.93
N SER A 108 5.65 -0.72 13.55
CA SER A 108 5.46 -0.38 12.13
C SER A 108 6.56 0.49 11.55
N LEU A 109 7.29 1.25 12.38
CA LEU A 109 8.45 2.01 11.94
C LEU A 109 9.63 1.09 11.62
N LEU A 110 9.81 0.01 12.38
CA LEU A 110 10.86 -0.97 12.11
C LEU A 110 10.47 -1.92 10.98
N LEU A 111 9.22 -2.39 11.00
CA LEU A 111 8.69 -3.31 10.00
C LEU A 111 7.27 -2.89 9.61
N PRO A 112 7.08 -2.31 8.41
CA PRO A 112 5.78 -1.86 7.95
C PRO A 112 4.73 -2.96 8.07
N GLY A 113 3.62 -2.66 8.74
CA GLY A 113 2.51 -3.60 8.99
C GLY A 113 2.54 -4.28 10.36
N ALA A 114 3.68 -4.33 11.07
CA ALA A 114 3.78 -5.04 12.34
C ALA A 114 2.95 -4.39 13.48
N GLY A 115 2.91 -3.06 13.54
CA GLY A 115 2.07 -2.32 14.48
C GLY A 115 0.57 -2.42 14.17
N GLN A 116 0.20 -2.48 12.89
CA GLN A 116 -1.19 -2.75 12.48
C GLN A 116 -1.63 -4.15 12.91
N TYR A 117 -0.74 -5.13 12.76
CA TYR A 117 -0.97 -6.49 13.24
C TYR A 117 -1.14 -6.51 14.77
N TYR A 118 -0.30 -5.77 15.50
CA TYR A 118 -0.41 -5.61 16.96
C TYR A 118 -1.76 -5.01 17.42
N THR A 119 -2.36 -4.12 16.60
CA THR A 119 -3.68 -3.52 16.86
C THR A 119 -4.83 -4.27 16.19
N GLU A 120 -4.63 -5.53 15.80
CA GLU A 120 -5.65 -6.41 15.20
C GLU A 120 -6.23 -5.91 13.86
N SER A 121 -5.48 -5.02 13.17
CA SER A 121 -5.82 -4.48 11.86
C SER A 121 -5.14 -5.30 10.75
N ARG A 122 -5.63 -6.53 10.53
CA ARG A 122 -5.00 -7.50 9.62
C ARG A 122 -4.90 -7.01 8.17
N ASN A 123 -5.94 -6.38 7.64
CA ASN A 123 -5.92 -5.88 6.25
C ASN A 123 -4.86 -4.80 6.06
N SER A 124 -4.76 -3.85 6.99
CA SER A 124 -3.71 -2.81 6.92
C SER A 124 -2.32 -3.39 7.12
N ALA A 125 -2.16 -4.40 8.00
CA ALA A 125 -0.90 -5.10 8.16
C ALA A 125 -0.41 -5.73 6.84
N VAL A 126 -1.29 -6.47 6.16
CA VAL A 126 -0.99 -7.10 4.86
C VAL A 126 -0.69 -6.05 3.79
N LEU A 127 -1.41 -4.93 3.76
CA LEU A 127 -1.16 -3.86 2.78
C LEU A 127 0.24 -3.25 2.93
N PHE A 128 0.64 -2.84 4.14
CA PHE A 128 1.95 -2.22 4.36
C PHE A 128 3.10 -3.21 4.19
N LEU A 129 2.94 -4.44 4.67
CA LEU A 129 3.94 -5.49 4.50
C LEU A 129 4.06 -5.93 3.04
N GLY A 130 2.94 -6.02 2.31
CA GLY A 130 2.93 -6.32 0.89
C GLY A 130 3.58 -5.21 0.06
N ALA A 131 3.28 -3.94 0.38
CA ALA A 131 3.95 -2.80 -0.26
C ALA A 131 5.46 -2.82 -0.02
N GLU A 132 5.89 -3.12 1.21
CA GLU A 132 7.29 -3.27 1.56
C GLU A 132 7.97 -4.37 0.72
N ALA A 133 7.38 -5.56 0.68
CA ALA A 133 7.90 -6.67 -0.12
C ALA A 133 8.01 -6.31 -1.61
N LEU A 134 7.01 -5.63 -2.18
CA LEU A 134 7.04 -5.19 -3.58
C LEU A 134 8.14 -4.15 -3.84
N LEU A 135 8.39 -3.23 -2.91
CA LEU A 135 9.47 -2.25 -3.04
C LEU A 135 10.84 -2.92 -3.03
N TRP A 136 11.08 -3.87 -2.11
CA TRP A 136 12.31 -4.64 -2.08
C TRP A 136 12.51 -5.48 -3.33
N LEU A 137 11.45 -6.19 -3.78
CA LEU A 137 11.51 -6.98 -5.02
C LEU A 137 11.78 -6.10 -6.24
N GLY A 138 11.16 -4.93 -6.32
CA GLY A 138 11.40 -3.96 -7.37
C GLY A 138 12.84 -3.45 -7.37
N MET A 139 13.41 -3.15 -6.20
CA MET A 139 14.79 -2.71 -6.07
C MET A 139 15.78 -3.80 -6.48
N VAL A 140 15.59 -5.04 -6.03
CA VAL A 140 16.41 -6.19 -6.44
C VAL A 140 16.32 -6.39 -7.95
N GLY A 141 15.10 -6.34 -8.52
CA GLY A 141 14.91 -6.44 -9.96
C GLY A 141 15.61 -5.33 -10.75
N ASN A 142 15.56 -4.08 -10.26
CA ASN A 142 16.26 -2.95 -10.85
C ASN A 142 17.78 -3.17 -10.85
N ASN A 143 18.35 -3.65 -9.74
CA ASN A 143 19.78 -3.87 -9.61
C ASN A 143 20.26 -5.00 -10.51
N LEU A 144 19.54 -6.12 -10.56
CA LEU A 144 19.83 -7.21 -11.50
C LEU A 144 19.78 -6.75 -12.96
N TYR A 145 18.81 -5.89 -13.30
CA TYR A 145 18.69 -5.33 -14.64
C TYR A 145 19.84 -4.35 -14.95
N ALA A 146 20.24 -3.51 -13.99
CA ALA A 146 21.39 -2.62 -14.14
C ALA A 146 22.69 -3.42 -14.38
N ASP A 147 22.92 -4.47 -13.59
CA ASP A 147 24.08 -5.35 -13.74
C ASP A 147 24.10 -6.04 -15.11
N HIS A 148 22.94 -6.48 -15.59
CA HIS A 148 22.83 -7.06 -16.94
C HIS A 148 23.25 -6.06 -18.03
N LEU A 149 22.78 -4.81 -17.95
CA LEU A 149 23.19 -3.75 -18.89
C LEU A 149 24.70 -3.44 -18.79
N VAL A 150 25.28 -3.57 -17.59
CA VAL A 150 26.72 -3.45 -17.40
C VAL A 150 27.49 -4.51 -18.19
N ASP A 151 27.06 -5.75 -18.08
CA ASP A 151 27.69 -6.86 -18.79
C ASP A 151 27.52 -6.74 -20.31
N GLU A 152 26.38 -6.24 -20.78
CA GLU A 152 26.12 -5.99 -22.19
C GLU A 152 27.09 -4.96 -22.78
N TYR A 153 27.21 -3.77 -22.18
CA TYR A 153 28.10 -2.75 -22.75
C TYR A 153 29.57 -3.16 -22.67
N LYS A 154 29.97 -3.91 -21.63
CA LYS A 154 31.34 -4.43 -21.50
C LYS A 154 31.63 -5.47 -22.57
N THR A 155 30.72 -6.41 -22.77
CA THR A 155 30.82 -7.42 -23.84
C THR A 155 30.88 -6.76 -25.21
N TYR A 156 30.08 -5.72 -25.43
CA TYR A 156 30.09 -4.94 -26.66
C TYR A 156 31.45 -4.26 -26.90
N ALA A 157 32.07 -3.68 -25.87
CA ALA A 157 33.42 -3.12 -25.99
C ALA A 157 34.49 -4.19 -26.28
N VAL A 158 34.36 -5.39 -25.72
CA VAL A 158 35.29 -6.50 -26.02
C VAL A 158 35.23 -6.85 -27.52
N GLN A 159 34.02 -6.87 -28.10
CA GLN A 159 33.81 -7.22 -29.51
C GLN A 159 34.27 -6.13 -30.48
N HIS A 160 34.00 -4.85 -30.16
CA HIS A 160 34.19 -3.73 -31.10
C HIS A 160 35.42 -2.86 -30.83
N ALA A 161 36.03 -2.96 -29.65
CA ALA A 161 37.23 -2.20 -29.28
C ALA A 161 38.40 -3.07 -28.82
N GLY A 162 38.22 -4.40 -28.78
CA GLY A 162 39.28 -5.34 -28.40
C GLY A 162 39.77 -5.19 -26.96
N VAL A 163 38.92 -4.67 -26.06
CA VAL A 163 39.30 -4.43 -24.66
C VAL A 163 39.43 -5.73 -23.87
N SER A 164 40.27 -5.71 -22.83
CA SER A 164 40.31 -6.77 -21.83
C SER A 164 39.19 -6.58 -20.81
N ALA A 165 38.35 -7.60 -20.61
CA ALA A 165 37.15 -7.53 -19.78
C ALA A 165 37.40 -7.43 -18.27
N ALA A 166 38.56 -7.88 -17.78
CA ALA A 166 38.82 -8.06 -16.35
C ALA A 166 39.73 -6.97 -15.75
N GLY A 167 39.52 -6.70 -14.45
CA GLY A 167 40.40 -5.87 -13.62
C GLY A 167 40.40 -4.38 -13.94
N LYS A 168 39.42 -3.90 -14.68
CA LYS A 168 39.29 -2.48 -15.05
C LYS A 168 38.42 -1.72 -14.06
N ASP A 169 38.86 -0.52 -13.70
CA ASP A 169 38.09 0.39 -12.87
C ASP A 169 36.99 1.11 -13.68
N LYS A 170 36.16 1.88 -12.97
CA LYS A 170 35.07 2.67 -13.57
C LYS A 170 35.60 3.72 -14.55
N ASP A 171 36.73 4.35 -14.24
CA ASP A 171 37.29 5.45 -15.03
C ASP A 171 37.82 4.98 -16.38
N TYR A 172 38.34 3.74 -16.46
CA TYR A 172 38.68 3.09 -17.71
C TYR A 172 37.45 2.94 -18.61
N TRP A 173 36.36 2.36 -18.10
CA TRP A 173 35.12 2.19 -18.87
C TRP A 173 34.51 3.53 -19.31
N ILE A 174 34.69 4.60 -18.54
CA ILE A 174 34.30 5.96 -18.94
C ILE A 174 35.23 6.48 -20.05
N SER A 175 36.54 6.26 -19.93
CA SER A 175 37.54 6.77 -20.86
C SER A 175 37.39 6.17 -22.25
N ILE A 176 37.19 4.85 -22.36
CA ILE A 176 37.01 4.22 -23.66
C ILE A 176 35.77 4.72 -24.41
N GLY A 177 34.72 5.17 -23.70
CA GLY A 177 33.54 5.77 -24.35
C GLY A 177 33.79 7.14 -24.98
N LYS A 178 34.83 7.85 -24.54
CA LYS A 178 35.15 9.22 -24.97
C LYS A 178 36.13 9.30 -26.14
N TYR A 179 36.99 8.29 -26.30
CA TYR A 179 38.10 8.31 -27.25
C TYR A 179 38.08 7.10 -28.17
N ASP A 180 38.40 7.33 -29.44
CA ASP A 180 38.41 6.28 -30.47
C ASP A 180 39.50 5.22 -30.18
N ASP A 181 40.61 5.59 -29.53
CA ASP A 181 41.72 4.68 -29.22
C ASP A 181 42.55 5.17 -28.01
N ILE A 182 43.40 4.28 -27.48
CA ILE A 182 44.29 4.56 -26.34
C ILE A 182 45.29 5.69 -26.60
N TYR A 183 45.79 5.84 -27.84
CA TYR A 183 46.80 6.83 -28.18
C TYR A 183 46.20 8.23 -28.13
N SER A 184 45.00 8.41 -28.69
CA SER A 184 44.23 9.66 -28.64
C SER A 184 43.98 10.14 -27.20
N TYR A 185 43.62 9.21 -26.30
CA TYR A 185 43.45 9.50 -24.86
C TYR A 185 44.77 9.89 -24.21
N ASN A 186 45.81 9.07 -24.38
CA ASN A 186 47.11 9.28 -23.74
C ASN A 186 47.76 10.59 -24.23
N GLU A 187 47.63 10.93 -25.50
CA GLU A 187 48.11 12.18 -26.07
C GLU A 187 47.40 13.39 -25.45
N GLN A 188 46.08 13.31 -25.24
CA GLN A 188 45.36 14.36 -24.51
C GLN A 188 45.85 14.50 -23.06
N ARG A 189 46.05 13.40 -22.34
CA ARG A 189 46.59 13.44 -20.97
C ARG A 189 47.99 14.04 -20.89
N ARG A 190 48.84 13.74 -21.87
CA ARG A 190 50.17 14.36 -22.01
C ARG A 190 50.09 15.86 -22.25
N ARG A 191 49.17 16.33 -23.11
CA ARG A 191 48.92 17.77 -23.34
C ARG A 191 48.41 18.49 -22.09
N GLU A 192 47.58 17.81 -21.30
CA GLU A 192 47.04 18.32 -20.03
C GLU A 192 48.04 18.25 -18.86
N ARG A 193 49.24 17.68 -19.07
CA ARG A 193 50.25 17.40 -18.03
C ARG A 193 49.75 16.47 -16.91
N ARG A 194 48.78 15.61 -17.20
CA ARG A 194 48.22 14.58 -16.29
C ARG A 194 48.90 13.24 -16.56
N PHE A 195 50.19 13.15 -16.26
CA PHE A 195 51.03 11.99 -16.60
C PHE A 195 50.69 10.74 -15.78
N ASP A 196 50.12 10.93 -14.59
CA ASP A 196 49.64 9.90 -13.66
C ASP A 196 48.40 9.15 -14.16
N GLU A 197 47.69 9.70 -15.14
CA GLU A 197 46.45 9.12 -15.72
C GLU A 197 46.63 8.52 -17.10
N VAL A 198 47.86 8.49 -17.60
CA VAL A 198 48.22 7.86 -18.88
C VAL A 198 48.16 6.35 -18.69
N TYR A 199 47.40 5.66 -19.56
CA TYR A 199 47.36 4.21 -19.56
C TYR A 199 48.61 3.65 -20.25
N SER A 200 49.15 2.57 -19.70
CA SER A 200 50.26 1.85 -20.35
C SER A 200 49.79 1.22 -21.66
N GLU A 201 50.54 1.41 -22.74
CA GLU A 201 50.21 0.92 -24.09
C GLU A 201 50.52 -0.59 -24.22
N ASN A 202 49.84 -1.39 -23.41
CA ASN A 202 49.98 -2.85 -23.34
C ASN A 202 48.63 -3.55 -23.59
N ALA A 203 48.66 -4.87 -23.81
CA ALA A 203 47.45 -5.66 -24.06
C ALA A 203 46.41 -5.59 -22.93
N TYR A 204 46.80 -5.22 -21.71
CA TYR A 204 45.87 -5.09 -20.61
C TYR A 204 44.98 -3.85 -20.77
N TYR A 205 45.54 -2.68 -21.09
CA TYR A 205 44.78 -1.42 -21.21
C TYR A 205 44.36 -1.09 -22.64
N TYR A 206 44.91 -1.76 -23.65
CA TYR A 206 44.65 -1.46 -25.05
C TYR A 206 43.15 -1.41 -25.38
N TRP A 207 42.76 -0.40 -26.16
CA TRP A 207 41.48 -0.34 -26.88
C TRP A 207 41.66 0.43 -28.18
N SER A 208 40.89 0.05 -29.20
CA SER A 208 40.75 0.78 -30.45
C SER A 208 39.40 0.45 -31.06
N TRP A 209 38.48 1.41 -31.07
CA TRP A 209 37.15 1.22 -31.65
C TRP A 209 37.23 1.03 -33.16
N ASP A 210 36.50 0.04 -33.66
CA ASP A 210 36.32 -0.21 -35.09
C ASP A 210 35.63 0.95 -35.82
N SER A 211 34.71 1.66 -35.14
CA SER A 211 34.01 2.83 -35.67
C SER A 211 33.54 3.79 -34.57
N LYS A 212 33.43 5.08 -34.92
CA LYS A 212 32.84 6.10 -34.04
C LYS A 212 31.39 5.77 -33.65
N THR A 213 30.64 5.18 -34.57
CA THR A 213 29.24 4.77 -34.33
C THR A 213 29.16 3.74 -33.21
N ASN A 214 30.03 2.73 -33.22
CA ASN A 214 30.05 1.70 -32.19
C ASN A 214 30.48 2.29 -30.84
N ARG A 215 31.48 3.17 -30.81
CA ARG A 215 31.82 3.90 -29.58
C ARG A 215 30.64 4.68 -29.00
N TYR A 216 29.87 5.38 -29.83
CA TYR A 216 28.69 6.11 -29.36
C TYR A 216 27.56 5.19 -28.89
N SER A 217 27.38 4.04 -29.53
CA SER A 217 26.44 3.01 -29.07
C SER A 217 26.84 2.47 -27.70
N TYR A 218 28.12 2.15 -27.51
CA TYR A 218 28.69 1.77 -26.22
C TYR A 218 28.44 2.82 -25.15
N ASP A 219 28.79 4.09 -25.43
CA ASP A 219 28.70 5.14 -24.42
C ASP A 219 27.24 5.38 -24.03
N ARG A 220 26.31 5.29 -24.98
CA ARG A 220 24.87 5.35 -24.72
C ARG A 220 24.41 4.20 -23.81
N SER A 221 24.78 2.96 -24.11
CA SER A 221 24.42 1.80 -23.26
C SER A 221 25.02 1.91 -21.86
N ARG A 222 26.26 2.41 -21.75
CA ARG A 222 26.92 2.68 -20.46
C ARG A 222 26.19 3.76 -19.65
N LEU A 223 25.77 4.84 -20.30
CA LEU A 223 24.97 5.89 -19.65
C LEU A 223 23.61 5.35 -19.21
N GLN A 224 22.94 4.57 -20.05
CA GLN A 224 21.68 3.91 -19.71
C GLN A 224 21.83 2.98 -18.50
N ALA A 225 22.88 2.16 -18.43
CA ALA A 225 23.14 1.29 -17.29
C ALA A 225 23.29 2.10 -15.99
N ASN A 226 24.03 3.22 -16.03
CA ASN A 226 24.16 4.12 -14.88
C ASN A 226 22.82 4.76 -14.50
N GLU A 227 22.02 5.21 -15.48
CA GLU A 227 20.69 5.78 -15.21
C GLU A 227 19.75 4.78 -14.54
N ILE A 228 19.81 3.50 -14.88
CA ILE A 228 19.04 2.43 -14.21
C ILE A 228 19.58 2.19 -12.80
N ALA A 229 20.90 2.11 -12.63
CA ALA A 229 21.52 1.93 -11.31
C ALA A 229 21.16 3.08 -10.36
N ASP A 230 21.18 4.32 -10.83
CA ASP A 230 20.86 5.51 -10.04
C ASP A 230 19.40 5.56 -9.55
N ARG A 231 18.48 4.77 -10.15
CA ARG A 231 17.08 4.67 -9.68
C ARG A 231 16.95 4.02 -8.31
N GLU A 232 17.98 3.35 -7.81
CA GLU A 232 18.00 2.76 -6.48
C GLU A 232 17.61 3.79 -5.38
N VAL A 233 17.99 5.06 -5.55
CA VAL A 233 17.65 6.14 -4.61
C VAL A 233 16.14 6.31 -4.43
N TYR A 234 15.35 6.07 -5.49
CA TYR A 234 13.89 6.18 -5.42
C TYR A 234 13.27 5.03 -4.63
N PHE A 235 13.85 3.83 -4.71
CA PHE A 235 13.40 2.68 -3.91
C PHE A 235 13.66 2.92 -2.42
N TRP A 236 14.86 3.36 -2.06
CA TRP A 236 15.17 3.72 -0.66
C TRP A 236 14.25 4.82 -0.12
N GLY A 237 13.97 5.85 -0.94
CA GLY A 237 13.02 6.89 -0.59
C GLY A 237 11.59 6.34 -0.39
N ALA A 238 11.12 5.49 -1.30
CA ALA A 238 9.80 4.88 -1.21
C ALA A 238 9.66 3.95 0.01
N ILE A 239 10.69 3.15 0.32
CA ILE A 239 10.75 2.28 1.51
C ILE A 239 10.65 3.15 2.77
N ALA A 240 11.49 4.18 2.90
CA ALA A 240 11.46 5.06 4.07
C ALA A 240 10.07 5.74 4.25
N LEU A 241 9.44 6.17 3.17
CA LEU A 241 8.09 6.72 3.18
C LEU A 241 7.04 5.68 3.60
N ASN A 242 7.16 4.43 3.12
CA ASN A 242 6.28 3.33 3.52
C ASN A 242 6.38 3.06 5.03
N HIS A 243 7.60 3.03 5.58
CA HIS A 243 7.84 2.91 7.03
C HIS A 243 7.17 4.03 7.82
N LEU A 244 7.36 5.29 7.42
CA LEU A 244 6.77 6.43 8.12
C LEU A 244 5.24 6.42 8.05
N ALA A 245 4.68 6.19 6.87
CA ALA A 245 3.24 6.10 6.66
C ALA A 245 2.63 4.95 7.48
N SER A 246 3.30 3.80 7.51
CA SER A 246 2.89 2.65 8.31
C SER A 246 2.92 2.97 9.80
N ALA A 247 3.97 3.59 10.30
CA ALA A 247 4.10 3.96 11.71
C ALA A 247 2.98 4.91 12.16
N ILE A 248 2.71 5.96 11.39
CA ILE A 248 1.62 6.91 11.68
C ILE A 248 0.26 6.22 11.64
N HIS A 249 0.04 5.35 10.64
CA HIS A 249 -1.21 4.60 10.53
C HIS A 249 -1.42 3.64 11.71
N ALA A 250 -0.39 2.91 12.14
CA ALA A 250 -0.46 2.02 13.29
C ALA A 250 -0.77 2.77 14.59
N LEU A 251 -0.18 3.95 14.77
CA LEU A 251 -0.50 4.84 15.88
C LEU A 251 -1.98 5.25 15.88
N ALA A 252 -2.54 5.58 14.72
CA ALA A 252 -3.96 5.89 14.59
C ALA A 252 -4.86 4.68 14.89
N MET A 253 -4.47 3.48 14.44
CA MET A 253 -5.21 2.24 14.72
C MET A 253 -5.17 1.87 16.21
N ALA A 254 -4.05 2.05 16.89
CA ALA A 254 -3.94 1.81 18.33
C ALA A 254 -4.88 2.71 19.14
N ARG A 255 -4.94 4.00 18.78
CA ARG A 255 -5.88 4.96 19.40
C ARG A 255 -7.33 4.57 19.16
N LYS A 256 -7.66 4.16 17.93
CA LYS A 256 -9.01 3.70 17.58
C LYS A 256 -9.39 2.44 18.36
N TYR A 257 -8.48 1.48 18.46
CA TYR A 257 -8.68 0.24 19.21
C TYR A 257 -8.98 0.53 20.69
N ASN A 258 -8.16 1.36 21.34
CA ASN A 258 -8.36 1.72 22.74
C ASN A 258 -9.68 2.48 22.98
N LYS A 259 -10.10 3.34 22.03
CA LYS A 259 -11.38 4.04 22.12
C LYS A 259 -12.57 3.09 21.99
N ALA A 260 -12.48 2.08 21.13
CA ALA A 260 -13.55 1.07 20.99
C ALA A 260 -13.72 0.28 22.28
N LEU A 261 -12.62 -0.15 22.92
CA LEU A 261 -12.65 -0.83 24.22
C LEU A 261 -13.30 -0.01 25.32
N GLN A 262 -12.99 1.30 25.39
CA GLN A 262 -13.64 2.20 26.35
C GLN A 262 -15.16 2.31 26.11
N GLN A 263 -15.60 2.23 24.85
CA GLN A 263 -17.03 2.28 24.52
C GLN A 263 -17.76 0.98 24.83
N GLU A 264 -17.09 -0.17 24.72
CA GLU A 264 -17.65 -1.46 25.14
C GLU A 264 -17.80 -1.57 26.66
N GLY A 265 -16.93 -0.91 27.44
CA GLY A 265 -17.08 -0.77 28.89
C GLY A 265 -18.24 0.13 29.33
N MET A 266 -18.71 1.04 28.45
CA MET A 266 -19.83 1.92 28.73
C MET A 266 -21.17 1.29 28.32
N SER A 267 -21.88 0.67 29.27
CA SER A 267 -23.22 0.11 29.01
C SER A 267 -24.32 1.08 29.44
N TRP A 268 -25.27 1.36 28.55
CA TRP A 268 -26.50 2.09 28.88
C TRP A 268 -27.63 1.12 29.20
N ASP A 269 -28.17 1.18 30.42
CA ASP A 269 -29.35 0.45 30.84
C ASP A 269 -30.57 1.39 30.81
N PHE A 270 -31.54 1.07 29.97
CA PHE A 270 -32.82 1.78 29.86
C PHE A 270 -33.91 0.92 30.49
N ARG A 271 -34.45 1.35 31.64
CA ARG A 271 -35.51 0.63 32.34
C ARG A 271 -36.79 1.45 32.32
N LEU A 272 -37.88 0.85 31.87
CA LEU A 272 -39.22 1.40 32.01
C LEU A 272 -39.68 1.17 33.46
N GLU A 273 -39.95 2.24 34.20
CA GLU A 273 -40.40 2.18 35.59
C GLU A 273 -41.86 2.64 35.63
N SER A 274 -42.79 1.71 35.84
CA SER A 274 -44.19 2.04 36.09
C SER A 274 -44.47 1.91 37.59
N ARG A 275 -44.93 3.00 38.23
CA ARG A 275 -45.45 2.92 39.59
C ARG A 275 -46.97 2.86 39.57
N PRO A 276 -47.60 1.79 40.11
CA PRO A 276 -49.04 1.70 40.17
C PRO A 276 -49.60 2.82 41.07
N PRO A 277 -50.74 3.42 40.72
CA PRO A 277 -51.29 4.55 41.44
C PRO A 277 -51.72 4.14 42.85
N HIS A 278 -51.10 4.75 43.87
CA HIS A 278 -51.63 4.77 45.24
C HIS A 278 -52.09 6.22 45.50
N ASN A 279 -53.40 6.42 45.72
CA ASN A 279 -54.05 7.73 45.93
C ASN A 279 -54.09 8.68 44.71
N GLY A 280 -54.17 8.15 43.48
CA GLY A 280 -54.50 8.93 42.28
C GLY A 280 -53.32 9.49 41.48
N ASN A 281 -52.09 9.42 41.99
CA ASN A 281 -50.88 9.86 41.28
C ASN A 281 -50.00 8.65 40.90
N GLY A 282 -50.33 8.01 39.78
CA GLY A 282 -49.44 7.06 39.11
C GLY A 282 -48.60 7.75 38.04
N TYR A 283 -47.38 7.27 37.80
CA TYR A 283 -46.55 7.78 36.70
C TYR A 283 -45.80 6.65 36.00
N LEU A 284 -45.51 6.88 34.72
CA LEU A 284 -44.62 6.07 33.90
C LEU A 284 -43.33 6.86 33.69
N GLY A 285 -42.24 6.36 34.24
CA GLY A 285 -40.91 6.94 34.11
C GLY A 285 -40.01 6.06 33.23
N VAL A 286 -38.99 6.68 32.64
CA VAL A 286 -37.86 5.96 32.05
C VAL A 286 -36.65 6.25 32.91
N ALA A 287 -36.05 5.21 33.50
CA ALA A 287 -34.78 5.29 34.18
C ALA A 287 -33.65 5.00 33.19
N ILE A 288 -32.67 5.89 33.15
CA ILE A 288 -31.47 5.76 32.32
C ILE A 288 -30.28 5.64 33.26
N ASN A 289 -29.59 4.50 33.23
CA ASN A 289 -28.37 4.29 34.00
C ASN A 289 -27.20 4.05 33.05
N ALA A 290 -26.10 4.78 33.26
CA ALA A 290 -24.83 4.48 32.61
C ALA A 290 -23.95 3.69 33.58
N ARG A 291 -23.40 2.56 33.15
CA ARG A 291 -22.30 1.87 33.84
C ARG A 291 -21.01 2.19 33.08
N PHE A 292 -19.99 2.59 33.83
CA PHE A 292 -18.65 2.93 33.36
C PHE A 292 -17.65 1.95 33.94
#